data_AF-A0A3D0GZR1-F1
#
_entry.id   AF-A0A3D0GZR1-F1
#
_cell.length_a   1.000
_cell.length_b   1.000
_cell.length_c   1.000
_cell.angle_alpha   90.00
_cell.angle_beta   90.00
_cell.angle_gamma   90.00
#
_symmetry.space_group_name_H-M   'P 1'
#
loop_
_entity.id
_entity.type
_entity.pdbx_description
1 polymer ?
#
loop_
_entity_poly.entity_id
_entity_poly.type
_entity_poly.pdbx_seq_one_letter_code
_entity_poly.pdbx_strand_id
1 'polypeptide(L)'
;AAIVVVEQTHKKLEEWERNGRPGDYRTVVIDAVKQVAGPSFFALLVIAVSFLPVLTLEAQEGRLFKPLAYTKNFSMFVAAFLAITLDPALRLFFTHLSNFDFRPRWLCRAANAVVVGTIHSEENHPISQRLIRLYQPVVEWSLR
;
A
#
# COMPACT_ATOMS: atom_id res chain seq x y z
N ALA A 1 6.79 -1.63 0.24
CA ALA A 1 5.91 -2.61 0.92
C ALA A 1 4.59 -1.97 1.34
N ALA A 2 4.57 -1.04 2.32
CA ALA A 2 3.33 -0.44 2.82
C ALA A 2 2.37 0.07 1.72
N ILE A 3 2.88 0.83 0.74
CA ILE A 3 2.07 1.35 -0.39
C ILE A 3 1.40 0.22 -1.17
N VAL A 4 2.12 -0.86 -1.48
CA VAL A 4 1.57 -2.02 -2.21
C VAL A 4 0.45 -2.68 -1.42
N VAL A 5 0.64 -2.83 -0.12
CA VAL A 5 -0.42 -3.38 0.74
C VAL A 5 -1.62 -2.42 0.80
N VAL A 6 -1.41 -1.09 0.84
CA VAL A 6 -2.51 -0.09 0.82
C VAL A 6 -3.30 -0.24 -0.47
N GLU A 7 -2.62 -0.22 -1.61
CA GLU A 7 -3.20 -0.33 -2.93
C GLU A 7 -4.05 -1.60 -3.08
N GLN A 8 -3.53 -2.74 -2.62
CA GLN A 8 -4.25 -4.00 -2.69
C GLN A 8 -5.45 -4.05 -1.77
N THR A 9 -5.33 -3.46 -0.58
CA THR A 9 -6.47 -3.32 0.35
C THR A 9 -7.54 -2.43 -0.28
N HIS A 10 -7.14 -1.32 -0.89
CA HIS A 10 -8.04 -0.37 -1.54
C HIS A 10 -8.79 -1.03 -2.70
N LYS A 11 -8.06 -1.69 -3.59
CA LYS A 11 -8.62 -2.41 -4.75
C LYS A 11 -9.57 -3.54 -4.33
N LYS A 12 -9.23 -4.31 -3.29
CA LYS A 12 -10.10 -5.37 -2.76
C LYS A 12 -11.37 -4.83 -2.10
N LEU A 13 -11.29 -3.69 -1.43
CA LEU A 13 -12.47 -3.01 -0.87
C LEU A 13 -13.37 -2.43 -1.97
N GLU A 14 -12.79 -1.87 -3.03
CA GLU A 14 -13.54 -1.40 -4.19
C GLU A 14 -14.28 -2.55 -4.90
N GLU A 15 -13.61 -3.68 -5.13
CA GLU A 15 -14.23 -4.91 -5.65
C GLU A 15 -15.37 -5.39 -4.75
N TRP A 16 -15.17 -5.36 -3.42
CA TRP A 16 -16.19 -5.75 -2.45
C TRP A 16 -17.42 -4.83 -2.48
N GLU A 17 -17.22 -3.52 -2.61
CA GLU A 17 -18.31 -2.55 -2.71
C GLU A 17 -19.08 -2.68 -4.03
N ARG A 18 -18.37 -2.87 -5.14
CA ARG A 18 -18.97 -3.09 -6.48
C ARG A 18 -19.83 -4.36 -6.53
N ASN A 19 -19.43 -5.40 -5.81
CA ASN A 19 -20.16 -6.68 -5.73
C ASN A 19 -21.33 -6.67 -4.73
N GLY A 20 -21.71 -5.51 -4.18
CA GLY A 20 -22.85 -5.38 -3.26
C GLY A 20 -22.52 -5.73 -1.81
N ARG A 21 -21.26 -5.61 -1.40
CA ARG A 21 -20.76 -5.81 -0.03
C ARG A 21 -21.05 -7.21 0.56
N PRO A 22 -20.63 -8.30 -0.10
CA PRO A 22 -20.83 -9.65 0.44
C PRO A 22 -19.91 -9.90 1.65
N GLY A 23 -20.46 -10.10 2.84
CA GLY A 23 -19.72 -10.47 4.06
C GLY A 23 -19.15 -9.30 4.88
N ASP A 24 -18.26 -9.61 5.83
CA ASP A 24 -17.60 -8.61 6.68
C ASP A 24 -16.39 -7.99 5.96
N TYR A 25 -16.23 -6.68 6.04
CA TYR A 25 -15.09 -5.96 5.41
C TYR A 25 -13.74 -6.42 5.99
N ARG A 26 -13.72 -6.89 7.25
CA ARG A 26 -12.50 -7.33 7.93
C ARG A 26 -11.84 -8.52 7.23
N THR A 27 -12.64 -9.47 6.76
CA THR A 27 -12.09 -10.65 6.07
C THR A 27 -11.46 -10.24 4.75
N VAL A 28 -12.08 -9.30 4.03
CA VAL A 28 -11.55 -8.74 2.78
C VAL A 28 -10.20 -8.04 3.00
N VAL A 29 -10.09 -7.22 4.06
CA VAL A 29 -8.82 -6.54 4.39
C VAL A 29 -7.74 -7.56 4.78
N ILE A 30 -8.07 -8.55 5.61
CA ILE A 30 -7.12 -9.58 6.02
C ILE A 30 -6.63 -10.39 4.82
N ASP A 31 -7.52 -10.77 3.91
CA ASP A 31 -7.17 -11.55 2.72
C ASP A 31 -6.32 -10.71 1.75
N ALA A 32 -6.67 -9.43 1.56
CA ALA A 32 -5.87 -8.51 0.76
C ALA A 32 -4.43 -8.39 1.31
N VAL A 33 -4.29 -8.21 2.62
CA VAL A 33 -2.98 -8.12 3.29
C VAL A 33 -2.21 -9.43 3.14
N LYS A 34 -2.84 -10.58 3.37
CA LYS A 34 -2.20 -11.90 3.25
C LYS A 34 -1.67 -12.17 1.85
N GLN A 35 -2.39 -11.73 0.81
CA GLN A 35 -2.00 -11.94 -0.57
C GLN A 35 -0.68 -11.27 -0.94
N VAL A 36 -0.38 -10.10 -0.35
CA VAL A 36 0.82 -9.32 -0.68
C VAL A 36 1.88 -9.24 0.41
N ALA A 37 1.59 -9.70 1.62
CA ALA A 37 2.56 -9.76 2.71
C ALA A 37 3.77 -10.63 2.35
N GLY A 38 3.54 -11.83 1.83
CA GLY A 38 4.61 -12.76 1.43
C GLY A 38 5.54 -12.18 0.36
N PRO A 39 5.02 -11.82 -0.83
CA PRO A 39 5.84 -11.21 -1.89
C PRO A 39 6.59 -9.95 -1.45
N SER A 40 5.95 -9.08 -0.65
CA SER A 40 6.59 -7.86 -0.16
C SER A 40 7.78 -8.13 0.76
N PHE A 41 7.67 -9.15 1.62
CA PHE A 41 8.77 -9.55 2.49
C PHE A 41 9.96 -10.09 1.71
N PHE A 42 9.71 -11.00 0.77
CA PHE A 42 10.76 -11.55 -0.10
C PHE A 42 11.44 -10.44 -0.92
N ALA A 43 10.69 -9.50 -1.47
CA ALA A 43 11.24 -8.36 -2.19
C ALA A 43 12.19 -7.52 -1.32
N LEU A 44 11.81 -7.23 -0.07
CA LEU A 44 12.68 -6.51 0.87
C LEU A 44 13.95 -7.32 1.21
N LEU A 45 13.83 -8.63 1.40
CA LEU A 45 14.98 -9.48 1.68
C LEU A 45 15.97 -9.49 0.52
N VAL A 46 15.48 -9.65 -0.72
CA VAL A 46 16.31 -9.63 -1.94
C VAL A 46 17.03 -8.29 -2.09
N ILE A 47 16.31 -7.17 -1.89
CA ILE A 47 16.94 -5.84 -1.95
C ILE A 47 18.03 -5.73 -0.88
N ALA A 48 17.82 -6.22 0.34
CA ALA A 48 18.81 -6.12 1.41
C ALA A 48 20.07 -6.94 1.09
N VAL A 49 19.89 -8.17 0.60
CA VAL A 49 20.99 -9.04 0.16
C VAL A 49 21.75 -8.42 -1.02
N SER A 50 21.06 -7.78 -1.96
CA SER A 50 21.67 -7.09 -3.09
C SER A 50 22.57 -5.92 -2.68
N PHE A 51 22.43 -5.38 -1.47
CA PHE A 51 23.31 -4.34 -0.94
C PHE A 51 24.48 -4.88 -0.12
N LEU A 52 24.54 -6.18 0.21
CA LEU A 52 25.69 -6.77 0.91
C LEU A 52 27.03 -6.58 0.15
N PRO A 53 27.09 -6.69 -1.19
CA PRO A 53 28.33 -6.43 -1.93
C PRO A 53 28.89 -5.03 -1.73
N VAL A 54 28.06 -4.02 -1.41
CA VAL A 54 28.54 -2.64 -1.16
C VAL A 54 29.44 -2.58 0.08
N LEU A 55 29.29 -3.52 1.02
CA LEU A 55 30.12 -3.59 2.23
C LEU A 55 31.56 -4.06 1.95
N THR A 56 31.82 -4.68 0.79
CA THR A 56 33.17 -5.14 0.40
C THR A 56 34.06 -4.03 -0.17
N LEU A 57 33.56 -2.80 -0.27
CA LEU A 57 34.36 -1.64 -0.70
C LEU A 57 35.34 -1.25 0.43
N GLU A 58 36.64 -1.34 0.17
CA GLU A 58 37.72 -1.08 1.15
C GLU A 58 38.40 0.29 1.00
N ALA A 59 38.23 0.95 -0.15
CA ALA A 59 38.91 2.20 -0.50
C ALA A 59 38.31 3.45 0.19
N GLN A 60 38.75 4.65 -0.23
CA GLN A 60 38.19 5.95 0.20
C GLN A 60 36.66 5.99 0.08
N GLU A 61 36.12 5.35 -0.96
CA GLU A 61 34.70 5.16 -1.21
C GLU A 61 34.02 4.34 -0.10
N GLY A 62 34.68 3.30 0.41
CA GLY A 62 34.19 2.45 1.49
C GLY A 62 33.99 3.20 2.80
N ARG A 63 34.87 4.15 3.16
CA ARG A 63 34.70 4.96 4.39
C ARG A 63 33.49 5.90 4.33
N LEU A 64 33.12 6.36 3.14
CA LEU A 64 31.95 7.22 2.94
C LEU A 64 30.65 6.41 2.80
N PHE A 65 30.71 5.24 2.14
CA PHE A 65 29.53 4.43 1.84
C PHE A 65 29.20 3.36 2.88
N LYS A 66 30.17 2.87 3.68
CA LYS A 66 29.90 1.89 4.74
C LYS A 66 28.86 2.39 5.76
N PRO A 67 28.99 3.59 6.37
CA PRO A 67 27.99 4.07 7.34
C PRO A 67 26.59 4.24 6.71
N LEU A 68 26.55 4.69 5.44
CA LEU A 68 25.31 4.84 4.69
C LEU A 68 24.64 3.49 4.37
N ALA A 69 25.44 2.50 3.98
CA ALA A 69 24.97 1.15 3.68
C ALA A 69 24.44 0.43 4.93
N TYR A 70 25.13 0.54 6.07
CA TYR A 70 24.67 -0.03 7.34
C TYR A 70 23.33 0.57 7.78
N THR A 71 23.21 1.90 7.74
CA THR A 71 21.97 2.59 8.14
C THR A 71 20.79 2.17 7.25
N LYS A 72 21.02 2.06 5.93
CA LYS A 72 20.01 1.64 4.97
C LYS A 72 19.56 0.20 5.21
N ASN A 73 20.50 -0.74 5.30
CA ASN A 73 20.17 -2.16 5.48
C ASN A 73 19.49 -2.41 6.83
N PHE A 74 19.94 -1.76 7.90
CA PHE A 74 19.29 -1.85 9.21
C PHE A 74 17.86 -1.31 9.17
N SER A 75 17.66 -0.13 8.55
CA SER A 75 16.31 0.45 8.37
C SER A 75 15.40 -0.46 7.55
N MET A 76 15.93 -1.07 6.48
CA MET A 76 15.16 -1.98 5.63
C MET A 76 14.78 -3.28 6.34
N PHE A 77 15.69 -3.81 7.16
CA PHE A 77 15.42 -4.99 7.98
C PHE A 77 14.31 -4.71 9.00
N VAL A 78 14.42 -3.61 9.75
CA VAL A 78 13.37 -3.18 10.68
C VAL A 78 12.04 -2.93 9.94
N ALA A 79 12.07 -2.25 8.80
CA ALA A 79 10.89 -2.00 7.99
C ALA A 79 10.23 -3.29 7.48
N ALA A 80 11.01 -4.31 7.11
CA ALA A 80 10.49 -5.61 6.70
C ALA A 80 9.76 -6.33 7.85
N PHE A 81 10.33 -6.30 9.05
CA PHE A 81 9.69 -6.83 10.26
C PHE A 81 8.40 -6.07 10.61
N LEU A 82 8.44 -4.73 10.58
CA LEU A 82 7.26 -3.90 10.86
C LEU A 82 6.17 -4.06 9.80
N ALA A 83 6.52 -4.31 8.53
CA ALA A 83 5.55 -4.54 7.46
C ALA A 83 4.72 -5.82 7.67
N ILE A 84 5.27 -6.84 8.34
CA ILE A 84 4.51 -8.07 8.65
C ILE A 84 3.75 -7.95 9.97
N THR A 85 4.31 -7.25 10.95
CA THR A 85 3.77 -7.21 12.32
C THR A 85 2.88 -5.99 12.55
N LEU A 86 3.43 -4.79 12.36
CA LEU A 86 2.79 -3.53 12.71
C LEU A 86 1.79 -3.06 11.64
N ASP A 87 2.11 -3.20 10.35
CA ASP A 87 1.22 -2.73 9.27
C ASP A 87 -0.17 -3.41 9.29
N PRO A 88 -0.29 -4.75 9.46
CA PRO A 88 -1.61 -5.38 9.58
C PRO A 88 -2.34 -4.97 10.86
N ALA A 89 -1.62 -4.86 11.99
CA ALA A 89 -2.19 -4.47 13.27
C ALA A 89 -2.76 -3.04 13.23
N LEU A 90 -1.99 -2.09 12.69
CA LEU A 90 -2.44 -0.70 12.51
C LEU A 90 -3.61 -0.60 11.56
N ARG A 91 -3.61 -1.36 10.46
CA ARG A 91 -4.74 -1.35 9.51
C ARG A 91 -6.02 -1.89 10.12
N LEU A 92 -5.95 -3.01 10.84
CA LEU A 92 -7.10 -3.56 11.55
C LEU A 92 -7.65 -2.57 12.59
N PHE A 93 -6.76 -1.84 13.27
CA PHE A 93 -7.14 -0.81 14.23
C PHE A 93 -7.75 0.42 13.55
N PHE A 94 -7.14 0.95 12.49
CA PHE A 94 -7.63 2.15 11.78
C PHE A 94 -8.87 1.87 10.92
N THR A 95 -9.00 0.68 10.32
CA THR A 95 -10.25 0.29 9.63
C THR A 95 -11.40 0.03 10.62
N HIS A 96 -11.16 0.11 11.93
CA HIS A 96 -12.20 0.16 12.97
C HIS A 96 -12.73 1.58 13.24
N LEU A 97 -12.63 2.49 12.27
CA LEU A 97 -13.42 3.72 12.28
C LEU A 97 -14.86 3.38 11.90
N SER A 98 -15.61 2.82 12.85
CA SER A 98 -17.06 2.74 12.72
C SER A 98 -17.56 4.14 12.38
N ASN A 99 -18.51 4.25 11.46
CA ASN A 99 -19.22 5.49 11.22
C ASN A 99 -19.61 6.09 12.57
N PHE A 100 -19.14 7.30 12.86
CA PHE A 100 -19.59 8.00 14.05
C PHE A 100 -21.09 8.20 13.90
N ASP A 101 -21.90 7.64 14.79
CA ASP A 101 -23.34 7.89 14.88
C ASP A 101 -23.59 8.99 15.92
N PHE A 102 -23.05 10.18 15.68
CA PHE A 102 -23.42 11.40 16.41
C PHE A 102 -24.74 11.98 15.87
N ARG A 103 -25.58 12.54 16.76
CA ARG A 103 -26.72 13.38 16.37
C ARG A 103 -26.24 14.83 16.38
N PRO A 104 -25.69 15.38 15.26
CA PRO A 104 -26.41 15.73 14.03
C PRO A 104 -25.78 15.22 12.71
N ARG A 105 -26.63 14.93 11.72
CA ARG A 105 -26.27 14.26 10.43
C ARG A 105 -25.19 14.95 9.58
N TRP A 106 -25.10 16.29 9.63
CA TRP A 106 -24.11 17.03 8.83
C TRP A 106 -22.69 16.91 9.41
N LEU A 107 -22.58 16.91 10.74
CA LEU A 107 -21.32 16.77 11.45
C LEU A 107 -20.81 15.33 11.36
N CYS A 108 -21.70 14.34 11.41
CA CYS A 108 -21.36 12.96 11.08
C CYS A 108 -20.85 12.78 9.66
N ARG A 109 -21.47 13.43 8.67
CA ARG A 109 -20.96 13.39 7.29
C ARG A 109 -19.58 14.04 7.19
N ALA A 110 -19.36 15.18 7.82
CA ALA A 110 -18.07 15.85 7.80
C ALA A 110 -16.99 15.02 8.54
N ALA A 111 -17.32 14.51 9.73
CA ALA A 111 -16.44 13.66 10.53
C ALA A 111 -16.13 12.35 9.80
N ASN A 112 -17.12 11.64 9.26
CA ASN A 112 -16.88 10.43 8.48
C ASN A 112 -16.13 10.76 7.17
N ALA A 113 -16.42 11.87 6.49
CA ALA A 113 -15.67 12.24 5.28
C ALA A 113 -14.20 12.55 5.54
N VAL A 114 -13.89 13.20 6.67
CA VAL A 114 -12.51 13.56 7.06
C VAL A 114 -11.76 12.37 7.67
N VAL A 115 -12.44 11.55 8.47
CA VAL A 115 -11.81 10.50 9.26
C VAL A 115 -11.81 9.14 8.54
N VAL A 116 -12.91 8.78 7.87
CA VAL A 116 -12.98 7.52 7.10
C VAL A 116 -12.35 7.71 5.73
N GLY A 117 -12.42 8.92 5.16
CA GLY A 117 -12.03 9.17 3.78
C GLY A 117 -12.99 8.45 2.84
N THR A 118 -13.79 9.19 2.07
CA THR A 118 -14.70 8.55 1.11
C THR A 118 -13.87 7.89 0.01
N ILE A 119 -13.76 6.56 0.04
CA ILE A 119 -13.15 5.76 -1.03
C ILE A 119 -13.95 6.01 -2.31
N HIS A 120 -13.33 6.69 -3.27
CA HIS A 120 -13.91 6.93 -4.60
C HIS A 120 -13.24 5.99 -5.59
N SER A 121 -14.06 5.21 -6.30
CA SER A 121 -13.61 4.34 -7.39
C SER A 121 -12.84 5.14 -8.45
N GLU A 122 -11.58 4.75 -8.71
CA GLU A 122 -10.69 5.44 -9.66
C GLU A 122 -11.22 5.39 -11.10
N GLU A 123 -12.01 4.37 -11.44
CA GLU A 123 -12.63 4.19 -12.77
C GLU A 123 -13.62 5.32 -13.12
N ASN A 124 -14.22 5.98 -12.11
CA ASN A 124 -15.15 7.09 -12.29
C ASN A 124 -14.49 8.47 -12.22
N HIS A 125 -13.16 8.54 -12.07
CA HIS A 125 -12.49 9.83 -11.97
C HIS A 125 -12.36 10.49 -13.37
N PRO A 126 -12.82 11.74 -13.57
CA PRO A 126 -12.85 12.39 -14.88
C PRO A 126 -11.47 12.55 -15.52
N ILE A 127 -10.40 12.57 -14.71
CA ILE A 127 -9.01 12.64 -15.19
C ILE A 127 -8.56 11.27 -15.73
N SER A 128 -8.91 10.18 -15.04
CA SER A 128 -8.53 8.81 -15.44
C SER A 128 -9.12 8.45 -16.80
N GLN A 129 -10.41 8.76 -17.02
CA GLN A 129 -11.09 8.52 -18.30
C GLN A 129 -10.45 9.30 -19.47
N ARG A 130 -10.00 10.53 -19.22
CA ARG A 130 -9.27 11.32 -20.24
C ARG A 130 -7.89 10.74 -20.52
N LEU A 131 -7.19 10.25 -19.51
CA LEU A 131 -5.87 9.64 -19.65
C LEU A 131 -5.95 8.32 -20.44
N ILE A 132 -6.89 7.44 -20.09
CA ILE A 132 -7.11 6.16 -20.76
C ILE A 132 -7.43 6.37 -22.24
N ARG A 133 -8.32 7.32 -22.56
CA ARG A 133 -8.67 7.66 -23.95
C ARG A 133 -7.46 8.13 -24.77
N LEU A 134 -6.50 8.82 -24.15
CA LEU A 134 -5.29 9.29 -24.82
C LEU A 134 -4.26 8.16 -25.02
N TYR A 135 -4.16 7.24 -24.06
CA TYR A 135 -3.14 6.18 -24.02
C TYR A 135 -3.54 4.93 -24.82
N GLN A 136 -4.82 4.59 -24.86
CA GLN A 136 -5.36 3.42 -25.56
C GLN A 136 -4.88 3.27 -27.02
N PRO A 137 -4.86 4.31 -27.88
CA PRO A 137 -4.40 4.16 -29.26
C PRO A 137 -2.91 3.79 -29.36
N VAL A 138 -2.08 4.23 -28.40
CA VAL A 138 -0.63 3.93 -28.37
C VAL A 138 -0.39 2.49 -27.92
N VAL A 139 -1.16 2.02 -26.94
CA VAL A 139 -1.08 0.64 -26.42
C VAL A 139 -1.52 -0.37 -27.48
N GLU A 140 -2.64 -0.11 -28.17
CA GLU A 140 -3.12 -0.97 -29.26
C GLU A 140 -2.16 -1.01 -30.45
N TRP A 141 -1.42 0.07 -30.70
CA TRP A 141 -0.39 0.11 -31.73
C TRP A 141 0.86 -0.70 -31.35
N SER A 142 1.24 -0.73 -30.06
CA SER A 142 2.40 -1.48 -29.57
C SER A 142 2.16 -2.98 -29.38
N LEU A 143 0.90 -3.40 -29.20
CA LEU A 143 0.50 -4.81 -29.03
C LEU A 143 0.17 -5.51 -30.37
N ARG A 144 0.23 -4.78 -31.49
CA ARG A 144 0.17 -5.30 -32.86
C ARG A 144 1.57 -5.63 -33.37
#